data_AF-A0A2P4X1R5-F1
#
_entry.id   AF-A0A2P4X1R5-F1
#
_cell.length_a   1.000
_cell.length_b   1.000
_cell.length_c   1.000
_cell.angle_alpha   90.00
_cell.angle_beta   90.00
_cell.angle_gamma   90.00
#
_symmetry.space_group_name_H-M   'P 1'
#
loop_
_entity.id
_entity.type
_entity.pdbx_description
1 polymer ?
#
loop_
_entity_poly.entity_id
_entity_poly.type
_entity_poly.pdbx_seq_one_letter_code
_entity_poly.pdbx_strand_id
1 'polypeptide(L)'
;MDIEINGGISADALKDEDVTPLPESQSHVVFRLRREDEHVPWIVELVLLLFNTQGGILQVIRCAKPPDTLAGNPNSTVMYIGEDNFRVTRAKLKETDEREVVRFSMAKLHPHVGAVGCLVTHVEDEIARAPQLNAFSLTCDIHAVDSAQAEAQAQALAAGGKRFVFNNAGERTRLLEICHDPKTLRRHTVKHPNVVVLCKFFRRQGDHNDWAFHAAPEERSNVVVRSVVTPSLVEAMQIFLLDVMPDIKIPNRNPLSSVAGICAALSCNEFLGIERYFPDCGLRKVDFARLLLWELLRTRPGLLQHHGRATMIVGLLFEMFEQIDINGDAVVDWEEFTSFCVALGFVSSRVPHDDDHDQEQNHGENHAAPPRNLVIYRQEPLSTGAAARTFPYQVNKLKTFPQLKRVAVIEHKSPRILMFDMDMNFLHELNCSEKLAAEKKVGEKQQDVLDSLEVLDAEHVPLRNALAIASSDLCISLWSVIDATVGSYVFNGKLVGRFPALFVRWCPPPLKRLFVAGGSTEQVQLWDLEVPMHAGAAPPPPPMLLPRSHTERIAVCLDIPETPYVATASFDHTITIWETVAGTNSAL
;
A
#
# COMPACT_ATOMS: atom_id res chain seq x y z
N MET A 1 -3.06 -3.46 -8.43
CA MET A 1 -4.53 -3.52 -8.60
C MET A 1 -5.10 -3.96 -7.28
N ASP A 2 -5.94 -3.14 -6.63
CA ASP A 2 -7.20 -3.58 -6.03
C ASP A 2 -7.96 -2.39 -5.41
N ILE A 3 -8.19 -1.39 -6.26
CA ILE A 3 -9.43 -0.63 -6.22
C ILE A 3 -10.27 -1.21 -7.34
N GLU A 4 -11.19 -2.12 -7.02
CA GLU A 4 -12.17 -2.60 -7.98
C GLU A 4 -13.26 -1.53 -8.16
N ILE A 5 -12.93 -0.49 -8.90
CA ILE A 5 -13.92 0.40 -9.51
C ILE A 5 -14.60 -0.42 -10.61
N ASN A 6 -15.93 -0.49 -10.59
CA ASN A 6 -16.70 -1.09 -11.66
C ASN A 6 -16.33 -0.43 -13.00
N GLY A 7 -15.83 -1.23 -13.95
CA GLY A 7 -15.62 -0.81 -15.34
C GLY A 7 -14.40 0.08 -15.53
N GLY A 8 -13.73 -0.08 -16.68
CA GLY A 8 -12.73 0.89 -17.14
C GLY A 8 -13.40 2.25 -17.34
N ILE A 9 -13.31 3.13 -16.35
CA ILE A 9 -13.88 4.48 -16.43
C ILE A 9 -12.73 5.47 -16.53
N SER A 10 -12.68 6.11 -17.69
CA SER A 10 -11.81 7.22 -18.10
C SER A 10 -11.63 8.25 -17.00
N ALA A 11 -10.43 8.80 -16.86
CA ALA A 11 -10.22 10.12 -16.26
C ALA A 11 -9.99 11.11 -17.42
N ASP A 12 -11.08 11.50 -18.10
CA ASP A 12 -11.03 12.62 -19.03
C ASP A 12 -10.50 13.85 -18.28
N ALA A 13 -9.65 14.65 -18.92
CA ALA A 13 -9.20 15.92 -18.35
C ALA A 13 -10.43 16.76 -18.00
N LEU A 14 -10.46 17.29 -16.78
CA LEU A 14 -11.57 18.13 -16.31
C LEU A 14 -11.76 19.31 -17.25
N LYS A 15 -12.97 19.47 -17.77
CA LYS A 15 -13.34 20.66 -18.54
C LYS A 15 -13.65 21.79 -17.56
N ASP A 16 -13.39 23.03 -17.95
CA ASP A 16 -13.71 24.20 -17.12
C ASP A 16 -15.22 24.27 -16.73
N GLU A 17 -16.11 23.62 -17.49
CA GLU A 17 -17.55 23.53 -17.22
C GLU A 17 -17.91 22.64 -16.03
N ASP A 18 -17.06 21.67 -15.69
CA ASP A 18 -17.28 20.70 -14.61
C ASP A 18 -16.75 21.21 -13.26
N VAL A 19 -16.14 22.39 -13.24
CA VAL A 19 -15.41 22.93 -12.10
C VAL A 19 -16.06 24.22 -11.62
N THR A 20 -16.34 24.31 -10.32
CA THR A 20 -16.83 25.55 -9.71
C THR A 20 -15.62 26.40 -9.29
N PRO A 21 -15.37 27.57 -9.91
CA PRO A 21 -14.34 28.49 -9.45
C PRO A 21 -14.74 29.04 -8.08
N LEU A 22 -13.77 29.17 -7.18
CA LEU A 22 -14.03 29.65 -5.83
C LEU A 22 -13.67 31.13 -5.71
N PRO A 23 -14.44 31.93 -4.95
CA PRO A 23 -14.11 33.35 -4.72
C PRO A 23 -12.71 33.49 -4.10
N GLU A 24 -12.05 34.62 -4.39
CA GLU A 24 -10.69 34.95 -3.94
C GLU A 24 -10.43 34.49 -2.49
N SER A 25 -9.25 33.91 -2.28
CA SER A 25 -8.69 33.15 -1.14
C SER A 25 -9.29 33.21 0.29
N GLN A 26 -10.15 34.15 0.71
CA GLN A 26 -10.74 34.23 2.05
C GLN A 26 -11.94 33.30 2.31
N SER A 27 -12.16 32.31 1.46
CA SER A 27 -13.26 31.35 1.60
C SER A 27 -13.04 30.36 2.75
N HIS A 28 -14.02 30.27 3.65
CA HIS A 28 -14.09 29.26 4.70
C HIS A 28 -14.95 28.08 4.25
N VAL A 29 -14.35 26.90 4.16
CA VAL A 29 -15.03 25.64 3.83
C VAL A 29 -15.61 25.05 5.11
N VAL A 30 -16.88 24.66 5.06
CA VAL A 30 -17.61 24.05 6.17
C VAL A 30 -18.28 22.77 5.72
N PHE A 31 -17.84 21.65 6.26
CA PHE A 31 -18.51 20.36 6.15
C PHE A 31 -19.42 20.12 7.35
N ARG A 32 -20.64 19.62 7.10
CA ARG A 32 -21.57 19.17 8.13
C ARG A 32 -21.97 17.73 7.83
N LEU A 33 -21.48 16.80 8.63
CA LEU A 33 -21.75 15.38 8.55
C LEU A 33 -22.75 14.98 9.64
N ARG A 34 -23.80 14.23 9.28
CA ARG A 34 -24.89 13.83 10.17
C ARG A 34 -25.22 12.35 10.05
N ARG A 35 -25.62 11.77 11.17
CA ARG A 35 -26.16 10.41 11.23
C ARG A 35 -27.60 10.38 10.79
N GLU A 36 -27.93 9.43 9.90
CA GLU A 36 -29.31 9.23 9.43
C GLU A 36 -30.00 8.02 10.07
N ASP A 37 -29.24 7.03 10.57
CA ASP A 37 -29.79 5.86 11.28
C ASP A 37 -29.45 5.90 12.78
N GLU A 38 -30.45 6.16 13.62
CA GLU A 38 -30.30 6.24 15.07
C GLU A 38 -29.99 4.89 15.73
N HIS A 39 -30.33 3.77 15.07
CA HIS A 39 -30.17 2.42 15.63
C HIS A 39 -28.75 1.86 15.49
N VAL A 40 -27.87 2.57 14.76
CA VAL A 40 -26.50 2.12 14.48
C VAL A 40 -25.50 3.10 15.13
N PRO A 41 -24.40 2.61 15.73
CA PRO A 41 -23.38 3.49 16.32
C PRO A 41 -22.77 4.44 15.28
N TRP A 42 -22.46 5.67 15.70
CA TRP A 42 -21.83 6.69 14.86
C TRP A 42 -20.32 6.41 14.71
N ILE A 43 -19.99 5.52 13.77
CA ILE A 43 -18.61 5.10 13.44
C ILE A 43 -18.12 5.67 12.10
N VAL A 44 -18.87 6.57 11.49
CA VAL A 44 -18.52 7.25 10.23
C VAL A 44 -17.74 8.52 10.54
N GLU A 45 -16.73 8.83 9.73
CA GLU A 45 -15.90 10.03 9.85
C GLU A 45 -15.62 10.69 8.49
N LEU A 46 -15.39 12.01 8.52
CA LEU A 46 -14.82 12.74 7.39
C LEU A 46 -13.29 12.65 7.45
N VAL A 47 -12.67 12.34 6.31
CA VAL A 47 -11.21 12.33 6.14
C VAL A 47 -10.82 13.35 5.07
N LEU A 48 -9.83 14.18 5.40
CA LEU A 48 -9.21 15.14 4.49
C LEU A 48 -7.79 14.70 4.15
N LEU A 49 -7.46 14.73 2.87
CA LEU A 49 -6.18 14.31 2.31
C LEU A 49 -5.55 15.48 1.56
N LEU A 50 -4.40 15.98 2.04
CA LEU A 50 -3.71 17.13 1.44
C LEU A 50 -2.60 16.61 0.52
N PHE A 51 -2.62 17.04 -0.73
CA PHE A 51 -1.67 16.62 -1.76
C PHE A 51 -0.82 17.81 -2.24
N ASN A 52 0.42 17.52 -2.63
CA ASN A 52 1.24 18.48 -3.37
C ASN A 52 0.82 18.53 -4.86
N THR A 53 1.48 19.38 -5.63
CA THR A 53 1.22 19.54 -7.08
C THR A 53 1.57 18.32 -7.94
N GLN A 54 2.35 17.38 -7.40
CA GLN A 54 2.73 16.12 -8.05
C GLN A 54 1.82 14.94 -7.62
N GLY A 55 0.81 15.20 -6.79
CA GLY A 55 -0.09 14.19 -6.20
C GLY A 55 0.53 13.33 -5.11
N GLY A 56 1.68 13.73 -4.55
CA GLY A 56 2.23 13.15 -3.32
C GLY A 56 1.43 13.60 -2.10
N ILE A 57 1.14 12.66 -1.19
CA ILE A 57 0.43 12.95 0.07
C ILE A 57 1.31 13.77 1.01
N LEU A 58 0.79 14.87 1.53
CA LEU A 58 1.44 15.77 2.49
C LEU A 58 0.93 15.55 3.92
N GLN A 59 -0.38 15.41 4.08
CA GLN A 59 -1.03 15.27 5.39
C GLN A 59 -2.37 14.54 5.24
N VAL A 60 -2.69 13.70 6.23
CA VAL A 60 -3.97 13.00 6.35
C VAL A 60 -4.63 13.45 7.64
N ILE A 61 -5.88 13.87 7.59
CA ILE A 61 -6.63 14.40 8.74
C ILE A 61 -7.90 13.57 8.92
N ARG A 62 -8.01 12.91 10.08
CA ARG A 62 -9.18 12.13 10.51
C ARG A 62 -9.95 12.90 11.58
N CYS A 63 -11.23 13.17 11.35
CA CYS A 63 -12.00 14.11 12.16
C CYS A 63 -12.67 13.49 13.40
N ALA A 64 -12.70 12.16 13.54
CA ALA A 64 -13.34 11.51 14.68
C ALA A 64 -12.60 11.66 16.02
N LYS A 65 -11.29 11.91 16.02
CA LYS A 65 -10.48 12.17 17.22
C LYS A 65 -10.27 13.69 17.36
N PRO A 66 -10.70 14.35 18.45
CA PRO A 66 -10.52 15.79 18.63
C PRO A 66 -9.03 16.16 18.62
N PRO A 67 -8.67 17.39 18.19
CA PRO A 67 -7.29 17.81 17.90
C PRO A 67 -6.42 18.09 19.15
N ASP A 68 -6.60 17.38 20.26
CA ASP A 68 -5.69 17.47 21.42
C ASP A 68 -4.31 16.84 21.14
N THR A 69 -4.12 16.24 19.97
CA THR A 69 -2.88 15.59 19.51
C THR A 69 -2.05 16.41 18.51
N LEU A 70 -2.34 17.69 18.27
CA LEU A 70 -1.54 18.53 17.34
C LEU A 70 -0.17 18.98 17.89
N ALA A 71 0.15 18.79 19.18
CA ALA A 71 1.43 19.20 19.77
C ALA A 71 2.65 18.32 19.33
N GLY A 72 2.95 18.26 18.03
CA GLY A 72 4.08 17.53 17.46
C GLY A 72 5.43 18.08 17.92
N ASN A 73 6.44 17.21 17.95
CA ASN A 73 7.81 17.46 18.38
C ASN A 73 8.45 18.64 17.60
N PRO A 74 9.12 19.63 18.22
CA PRO A 74 9.55 20.89 17.59
C PRO A 74 10.69 20.78 16.55
N ASN A 75 11.10 19.57 16.13
CA ASN A 75 12.31 19.38 15.33
C ASN A 75 12.13 18.95 13.87
N SER A 76 10.92 18.69 13.36
CA SER A 76 10.69 18.51 11.90
C SER A 76 9.22 18.18 11.57
N THR A 77 8.33 19.17 11.48
CA THR A 77 7.07 18.95 10.74
C THR A 77 6.45 20.27 10.33
N VAL A 78 6.52 20.58 9.04
CA VAL A 78 5.74 21.67 8.46
C VAL A 78 4.25 21.29 8.58
N MET A 79 3.48 22.05 9.35
CA MET A 79 2.01 21.89 9.43
C MET A 79 1.38 22.49 8.16
N TYR A 80 0.79 21.64 7.31
CA TYR A 80 0.19 22.08 6.04
C TYR A 80 -1.20 22.69 6.23
N ILE A 81 -1.92 22.26 7.27
CA ILE A 81 -3.07 22.96 7.84
C ILE A 81 -2.64 23.50 9.22
N GLY A 82 -2.60 24.83 9.38
CA GLY A 82 -2.21 25.42 10.68
C GLY A 82 -3.20 25.06 11.80
N GLU A 83 -2.72 24.96 13.04
CA GLU A 83 -3.55 24.59 14.21
C GLU A 83 -4.78 25.52 14.36
N ASP A 84 -4.60 26.82 14.11
CA ASP A 84 -5.69 27.81 14.17
C ASP A 84 -6.62 27.79 12.95
N ASN A 85 -6.23 27.12 11.87
CA ASN A 85 -6.99 27.08 10.63
C ASN A 85 -8.03 25.95 10.62
N PHE A 86 -7.75 24.84 11.29
CA PHE A 86 -8.62 23.65 11.26
C PHE A 86 -9.42 23.51 12.54
N ARG A 87 -10.75 23.41 12.43
CA ARG A 87 -11.64 23.21 13.58
C ARG A 87 -12.64 22.10 13.33
N VAL A 88 -12.71 21.17 14.27
CA VAL A 88 -13.72 20.11 14.31
C VAL A 88 -14.56 20.27 15.57
N THR A 89 -15.88 20.34 15.40
CA THR A 89 -16.82 20.34 16.51
C THR A 89 -17.77 19.16 16.35
N ARG A 90 -17.76 18.23 17.31
CA ARG A 90 -18.70 17.10 17.37
C ARG A 90 -19.68 17.34 18.50
N ALA A 91 -20.94 17.58 18.16
CA ALA A 91 -21.98 17.78 19.15
C ALA A 91 -22.64 16.44 19.49
N LYS A 92 -22.50 16.00 20.76
CA LYS A 92 -23.35 14.98 21.37
C LYS A 92 -24.57 15.66 21.98
N LEU A 93 -25.40 16.31 21.18
CA LEU A 93 -26.74 16.67 21.65
C LEU A 93 -27.57 15.38 21.67
N LYS A 94 -28.46 15.25 22.68
CA LYS A 94 -29.35 14.09 22.97
C LYS A 94 -29.44 13.09 21.81
N GLU A 95 -29.22 11.81 22.10
CA GLU A 95 -29.13 10.59 21.24
C GLU A 95 -29.66 10.59 19.78
N THR A 96 -30.54 11.51 19.40
CA THR A 96 -31.20 11.67 18.10
C THR A 96 -30.44 12.53 17.06
N ASP A 97 -29.35 13.24 17.40
CA ASP A 97 -28.81 14.26 16.48
C ASP A 97 -27.28 14.45 16.58
N GLU A 98 -26.51 13.36 16.45
CA GLU A 98 -25.04 13.43 16.38
C GLU A 98 -24.60 14.15 15.09
N ARG A 99 -23.86 15.26 15.26
CA ARG A 99 -23.39 16.12 14.18
C ARG A 99 -21.91 16.38 14.30
N GLU A 100 -21.20 16.18 13.21
CA GLU A 100 -19.79 16.57 13.06
C GLU A 100 -19.71 17.76 12.11
N VAL A 101 -19.04 18.82 12.54
CA VAL A 101 -18.82 20.01 11.72
C VAL A 101 -17.33 20.28 11.63
N VAL A 102 -16.81 20.24 10.42
CA VAL A 102 -15.39 20.43 10.09
C VAL A 102 -15.24 21.74 9.31
N ARG A 103 -14.30 22.59 9.72
CA ARG A 103 -14.11 23.93 9.16
C ARG A 103 -12.63 24.22 8.90
N PHE A 104 -12.33 24.82 7.75
CA PHE A 104 -11.01 25.39 7.46
C PHE A 104 -11.06 26.55 6.47
N SER A 105 -10.04 27.41 6.48
CA SER A 105 -9.86 28.48 5.50
C SER A 105 -8.88 28.07 4.40
N MET A 106 -9.26 28.33 3.16
CA MET A 106 -8.44 28.04 1.98
C MET A 106 -7.23 28.99 1.86
N ALA A 107 -7.36 30.28 2.24
CA ALA A 107 -6.25 31.25 2.30
C ALA A 107 -5.13 30.83 3.24
N LYS A 108 -5.47 30.08 4.30
CA LYS A 108 -4.53 29.71 5.36
C LYS A 108 -3.90 28.34 5.12
N LEU A 109 -4.14 27.71 3.96
CA LEU A 109 -3.45 26.48 3.57
C LEU A 109 -2.02 26.78 3.11
N HIS A 110 -1.09 25.89 3.47
CA HIS A 110 0.32 26.06 3.12
C HIS A 110 0.54 26.10 1.59
N PRO A 111 1.47 26.93 1.05
CA PRO A 111 1.68 27.06 -0.39
C PRO A 111 2.07 25.78 -1.14
N HIS A 112 2.58 24.75 -0.45
CA HIS A 112 2.89 23.45 -1.08
C HIS A 112 1.65 22.57 -1.29
N VAL A 113 0.52 22.89 -0.67
CA VAL A 113 -0.74 22.17 -0.88
C VAL A 113 -1.27 22.54 -2.26
N GLY A 114 -1.31 21.57 -3.16
CA GLY A 114 -1.86 21.70 -4.51
C GLY A 114 -3.33 21.26 -4.58
N ALA A 115 -3.73 20.28 -3.77
CA ALA A 115 -5.10 19.80 -3.69
C ALA A 115 -5.49 19.30 -2.29
N VAL A 116 -6.80 19.35 -1.99
CA VAL A 116 -7.44 18.79 -0.79
C VAL A 116 -8.53 17.84 -1.26
N GLY A 117 -8.33 16.55 -1.05
CA GLY A 117 -9.33 15.51 -1.30
C GLY A 117 -10.16 15.22 -0.05
N CYS A 118 -11.47 15.05 -0.23
CA CYS A 118 -12.40 14.80 0.87
C CYS A 118 -13.16 13.50 0.63
N LEU A 119 -13.17 12.61 1.62
CA LEU A 119 -13.92 11.36 1.58
C LEU A 119 -14.53 11.02 2.95
N VAL A 120 -15.53 10.15 2.94
CA VAL A 120 -16.18 9.63 4.15
C VAL A 120 -15.90 8.13 4.23
N THR A 121 -15.51 7.67 5.41
CA THR A 121 -15.19 6.26 5.70
C THR A 121 -15.53 5.95 7.15
N HIS A 122 -15.44 4.69 7.56
CA HIS A 122 -15.42 4.36 8.98
C HIS A 122 -14.14 4.85 9.66
N VAL A 123 -14.22 5.05 10.98
CA VAL A 123 -13.04 5.25 11.83
C VAL A 123 -12.06 4.09 11.60
N GLU A 124 -10.76 4.42 11.58
CA GLU A 124 -9.66 3.53 11.22
C GLU A 124 -9.84 2.06 11.63
N ASP A 125 -10.09 1.80 12.92
CA ASP A 125 -10.20 0.44 13.47
C ASP A 125 -11.41 -0.39 12.98
N GLU A 126 -12.41 0.25 12.35
CA GLU A 126 -13.69 -0.34 11.94
C GLU A 126 -13.79 -0.61 10.43
N ILE A 127 -12.92 -0.01 9.60
CA ILE A 127 -13.01 -0.10 8.12
C ILE A 127 -12.97 -1.55 7.62
N ALA A 128 -12.12 -2.41 8.21
CA ALA A 128 -12.02 -3.83 7.81
C ALA A 128 -13.10 -4.72 8.43
N ARG A 129 -13.77 -4.28 9.51
CA ARG A 129 -14.80 -5.06 10.22
C ARG A 129 -16.19 -4.85 9.63
N ALA A 130 -16.42 -3.67 9.04
CA ALA A 130 -17.70 -3.29 8.47
C ALA A 130 -17.58 -3.07 6.95
N PRO A 131 -18.00 -4.04 6.13
CA PRO A 131 -17.87 -3.97 4.67
C PRO A 131 -18.84 -2.97 4.01
N GLN A 132 -19.81 -2.43 4.76
CA GLN A 132 -20.81 -1.48 4.26
C GLN A 132 -20.86 -0.26 5.17
N LEU A 133 -20.77 0.94 4.58
CA LEU A 133 -20.86 2.19 5.33
C LEU A 133 -22.28 2.42 5.90
N ASN A 134 -22.36 3.01 7.10
CA ASN A 134 -23.64 3.43 7.68
C ASN A 134 -24.28 4.59 6.92
N ALA A 135 -25.60 4.76 7.07
CA ALA A 135 -26.32 5.86 6.46
C ALA A 135 -25.87 7.22 7.04
N PHE A 136 -25.61 8.18 6.17
CA PHE A 136 -25.19 9.53 6.56
C PHE A 136 -25.70 10.58 5.59
N SER A 137 -25.85 11.82 6.05
CA SER A 137 -25.97 13.00 5.19
C SER A 137 -24.80 13.94 5.41
N LEU A 138 -24.33 14.55 4.32
CA LEU A 138 -23.23 15.49 4.34
C LEU A 138 -23.52 16.69 3.46
N THR A 139 -23.18 17.87 3.97
CA THR A 139 -23.20 19.10 3.18
C THR A 139 -21.85 19.81 3.23
N CYS A 140 -21.43 20.38 2.11
CA CYS A 140 -20.25 21.23 1.98
C CYS A 140 -20.69 22.64 1.56
N ASP A 141 -20.28 23.64 2.32
CA ASP A 141 -20.59 25.04 2.08
C ASP A 141 -19.31 25.88 2.08
N ILE A 142 -19.29 26.92 1.24
CA ILE A 142 -18.34 28.01 1.36
C ILE A 142 -19.01 29.20 2.03
N HIS A 143 -18.28 29.81 2.94
CA HIS A 143 -18.64 31.03 3.64
C HIS A 143 -17.59 32.12 3.37
N ALA A 144 -18.05 33.35 3.09
CA ALA A 144 -17.18 34.51 2.88
C ALA A 144 -16.45 34.99 4.17
N VAL A 145 -16.96 34.62 5.35
CA VAL A 145 -16.39 34.97 6.66
C VAL A 145 -16.41 33.74 7.55
N ASP A 146 -15.43 33.61 8.47
CA ASP A 146 -15.44 32.55 9.47
C ASP A 146 -16.73 32.60 10.29
N SER A 147 -17.63 31.64 10.03
CA SER A 147 -18.93 31.55 10.68
C SER A 147 -18.86 31.54 12.21
N ALA A 148 -17.79 30.97 12.79
CA ALA A 148 -17.65 30.87 14.24
C ALA A 148 -17.13 32.18 14.87
N GLN A 149 -16.21 32.88 14.20
CA GLN A 149 -15.84 34.23 14.62
C GLN A 149 -16.97 35.21 14.40
N ALA A 150 -17.72 35.10 13.30
CA ALA A 150 -18.89 35.91 13.03
C ALA A 150 -20.01 35.67 14.07
N GLU A 151 -20.29 34.41 14.44
CA GLU A 151 -21.24 34.10 15.53
C GLU A 151 -20.74 34.57 16.88
N ALA A 152 -19.47 34.32 17.23
CA ALA A 152 -18.90 34.77 18.51
C ALA A 152 -18.87 36.30 18.64
N GLN A 153 -18.53 37.02 17.56
CA GLN A 153 -18.57 38.47 17.51
C GLN A 153 -20.02 38.99 17.54
N ALA A 154 -20.96 38.34 16.85
CA ALA A 154 -22.37 38.68 16.90
C ALA A 154 -22.98 38.46 18.30
N GLN A 155 -22.62 37.37 18.98
CA GLN A 155 -23.02 37.09 20.37
C GLN A 155 -22.40 38.10 21.36
N ALA A 156 -21.12 38.44 21.19
CA ALA A 156 -20.45 39.47 21.97
C ALA A 156 -21.07 40.87 21.75
N LEU A 157 -21.52 41.19 20.53
CA LEU A 157 -22.23 42.44 20.22
C LEU A 157 -23.67 42.45 20.76
N ALA A 158 -24.38 41.32 20.68
CA ALA A 158 -25.73 41.18 21.25
C ALA A 158 -25.73 41.40 22.78
N ALA A 159 -24.58 41.21 23.43
CA ALA A 159 -24.34 41.53 24.84
C ALA A 159 -24.06 43.03 25.12
N GLY A 160 -24.17 43.95 24.14
CA GLY A 160 -24.19 45.40 24.37
C GLY A 160 -23.31 46.29 23.47
N GLY A 161 -22.74 45.77 22.38
CA GLY A 161 -21.94 46.54 21.41
C GLY A 161 -22.78 47.26 20.35
N LYS A 162 -22.34 48.43 19.87
CA LYS A 162 -23.09 49.25 18.89
C LYS A 162 -23.33 48.51 17.56
N ARG A 163 -24.61 48.49 17.19
CA ARG A 163 -25.32 47.95 16.02
C ARG A 163 -24.48 47.74 14.75
N PHE A 164 -24.27 46.47 14.39
CA PHE A 164 -24.00 46.05 13.01
C PHE A 164 -25.31 45.54 12.40
N VAL A 165 -25.68 46.07 11.23
CA VAL A 165 -26.81 45.58 10.43
C VAL A 165 -26.24 44.49 9.52
N PHE A 166 -26.63 43.23 9.72
CA PHE A 166 -26.49 42.25 8.65
C PHE A 166 -27.40 42.72 7.53
N ASN A 167 -26.84 43.29 6.46
CA ASN A 167 -27.51 43.22 5.19
C ASN A 167 -27.68 41.73 4.87
N ASN A 168 -28.92 41.34 4.60
CA ASN A 168 -29.40 39.99 4.32
C ASN A 168 -28.35 39.00 3.81
N ALA A 169 -28.31 37.80 4.40
CA ALA A 169 -27.65 36.61 3.86
C ALA A 169 -26.18 36.80 3.46
N GLY A 170 -25.27 36.78 4.45
CA GLY A 170 -23.84 36.65 4.19
C GLY A 170 -23.58 35.42 3.31
N GLU A 171 -23.09 35.67 2.10
CA GLU A 171 -22.94 34.76 0.96
C GLU A 171 -22.46 33.36 1.39
N ARG A 172 -23.42 32.47 1.58
CA ARG A 172 -23.19 31.04 1.75
C ARG A 172 -23.47 30.38 0.42
N THR A 173 -22.46 29.78 -0.16
CA THR A 173 -22.60 29.02 -1.41
C THR A 173 -22.52 27.54 -1.09
N ARG A 174 -23.60 26.81 -1.38
CA ARG A 174 -23.61 25.36 -1.25
C ARG A 174 -22.84 24.74 -2.42
N LEU A 175 -21.83 23.95 -2.11
CA LEU A 175 -21.04 23.22 -3.09
C LEU A 175 -21.47 21.78 -3.25
N LEU A 176 -21.87 21.13 -2.15
CA LEU A 176 -22.22 19.72 -2.14
C LEU A 176 -23.31 19.41 -1.13
N GLU A 177 -24.22 18.53 -1.51
CA GLU A 177 -25.22 17.92 -0.64
C GLU A 177 -25.41 16.47 -1.05
N ILE A 178 -25.08 15.55 -0.13
CA ILE A 178 -25.13 14.11 -0.36
C ILE A 178 -25.91 13.48 0.78
N CYS A 179 -26.77 12.53 0.43
CA CYS A 179 -27.37 11.59 1.36
C CYS A 179 -26.99 10.19 0.91
N HIS A 180 -26.30 9.45 1.77
CA HIS A 180 -25.88 8.08 1.53
C HIS A 180 -26.80 7.14 2.32
N ASP A 181 -27.59 6.34 1.60
CA ASP A 181 -28.38 5.25 2.18
C ASP A 181 -27.86 3.89 1.66
N PRO A 182 -27.30 3.04 2.54
CA PRO A 182 -26.83 1.72 2.16
C PRO A 182 -27.94 0.80 1.59
N LYS A 183 -29.22 1.06 1.88
CA LYS A 183 -30.35 0.25 1.41
C LYS A 183 -30.72 0.54 -0.04
N THR A 184 -30.60 1.78 -0.51
CA THR A 184 -30.90 2.16 -1.91
C THR A 184 -29.81 1.64 -2.85
N LEU A 185 -28.55 1.70 -2.42
CA LEU A 185 -27.38 1.20 -3.18
C LEU A 185 -27.44 -0.31 -3.44
N ARG A 186 -27.97 -1.12 -2.51
CA ARG A 186 -28.15 -2.58 -2.71
C ARG A 186 -29.00 -2.94 -3.95
N ARG A 187 -29.84 -2.04 -4.44
CA ARG A 187 -30.66 -2.26 -5.63
C ARG A 187 -29.92 -1.98 -6.93
N HIS A 188 -28.86 -1.19 -6.89
CA HIS A 188 -28.13 -0.69 -8.07
C HIS A 188 -26.74 -1.31 -8.22
N THR A 189 -26.08 -1.74 -7.15
CA THR A 189 -24.70 -2.26 -7.19
C THR A 189 -24.56 -3.60 -6.46
N VAL A 190 -23.80 -4.52 -7.05
CA VAL A 190 -23.52 -5.88 -6.48
C VAL A 190 -22.57 -5.82 -5.27
N LYS A 191 -21.86 -4.71 -5.05
CA LYS A 191 -20.84 -4.55 -3.99
C LYS A 191 -21.27 -3.54 -2.93
N HIS A 192 -20.79 -3.72 -1.69
CA HIS A 192 -21.03 -2.82 -0.57
C HIS A 192 -19.88 -1.80 -0.43
N PRO A 193 -20.07 -0.51 -0.75
CA PRO A 193 -19.04 0.49 -0.55
C PRO A 193 -18.85 0.77 0.95
N ASN A 194 -17.60 0.91 1.36
CA ASN A 194 -17.19 1.32 2.70
C ASN A 194 -16.38 2.63 2.70
N VAL A 195 -16.23 3.26 1.52
CA VAL A 195 -15.67 4.60 1.35
C VAL A 195 -16.52 5.37 0.34
N VAL A 196 -16.81 6.64 0.65
CA VAL A 196 -17.47 7.58 -0.26
C VAL A 196 -16.55 8.75 -0.55
N VAL A 197 -15.96 8.79 -1.74
CA VAL A 197 -15.22 9.96 -2.26
C VAL A 197 -16.22 11.08 -2.54
N LEU A 198 -16.02 12.24 -1.92
CA LEU A 198 -16.98 13.34 -1.96
C LEU A 198 -16.64 14.40 -2.99
N CYS A 199 -15.43 14.96 -2.88
CA CYS A 199 -15.02 16.12 -3.65
C CYS A 199 -13.53 16.38 -3.53
N LYS A 200 -13.04 17.27 -4.36
CA LYS A 200 -11.68 17.82 -4.31
C LYS A 200 -11.71 19.34 -4.45
N PHE A 201 -10.78 19.96 -3.74
CA PHE A 201 -10.40 21.35 -3.93
C PHE A 201 -8.99 21.35 -4.52
N PHE A 202 -8.72 22.15 -5.53
CA PHE A 202 -7.39 22.19 -6.15
C PHE A 202 -7.05 23.58 -6.66
N ARG A 203 -5.76 23.89 -6.74
CA ARG A 203 -5.28 25.16 -7.31
C ARG A 203 -5.23 25.09 -8.83
N ARG A 204 -5.69 26.15 -9.49
CA ARG A 204 -5.57 26.29 -10.94
C ARG A 204 -4.16 26.74 -11.31
N GLN A 205 -3.69 26.36 -12.50
CA GLN A 205 -2.30 26.64 -12.90
C GLN A 205 -2.05 28.15 -13.02
N GLY A 206 -1.04 28.65 -12.31
CA GLY A 206 -0.53 30.03 -12.44
C GLY A 206 -0.72 30.93 -11.21
N ASP A 207 -1.60 30.58 -10.25
CA ASP A 207 -1.79 31.36 -9.02
C ASP A 207 -2.06 30.45 -7.80
N HIS A 208 -1.36 30.70 -6.69
CA HIS A 208 -1.56 29.97 -5.42
C HIS A 208 -2.87 30.34 -4.69
N ASN A 209 -3.52 31.43 -5.09
CA ASN A 209 -4.76 31.90 -4.49
C ASN A 209 -6.02 31.50 -5.27
N ASP A 210 -5.86 31.00 -6.50
CA ASP A 210 -6.97 30.57 -7.35
C ASP A 210 -7.31 29.10 -7.09
N TRP A 211 -8.46 28.88 -6.45
CA TRP A 211 -8.95 27.56 -6.09
C TRP A 211 -10.21 27.20 -6.86
N ALA A 212 -10.31 25.91 -7.16
CA ALA A 212 -11.41 25.29 -7.85
C ALA A 212 -12.00 24.16 -7.00
N PHE A 213 -13.29 23.91 -7.17
CA PHE A 213 -14.01 22.81 -6.55
C PHE A 213 -14.57 21.85 -7.60
N HIS A 214 -14.46 20.55 -7.35
CA HIS A 214 -15.10 19.51 -8.14
C HIS A 214 -15.69 18.43 -7.23
N ALA A 215 -17.00 18.20 -7.36
CA ALA A 215 -17.69 17.11 -6.67
C ALA A 215 -17.44 15.78 -7.38
N ALA A 216 -17.38 14.67 -6.64
CA ALA A 216 -17.27 13.36 -7.25
C ALA A 216 -18.59 12.98 -7.93
N PRO A 217 -18.58 12.56 -9.21
CA PRO A 217 -19.79 12.03 -9.85
C PRO A 217 -20.23 10.74 -9.18
N GLU A 218 -21.52 10.40 -9.26
CA GLU A 218 -22.10 9.22 -8.59
C GLU A 218 -21.36 7.91 -8.90
N GLU A 219 -20.81 7.78 -10.11
CA GLU A 219 -20.04 6.62 -10.55
C GLU A 219 -18.67 6.48 -9.85
N ARG A 220 -18.05 7.60 -9.45
CA ARG A 220 -16.72 7.64 -8.81
C ARG A 220 -16.78 7.85 -7.30
N SER A 221 -17.95 8.10 -6.74
CA SER A 221 -18.11 8.39 -5.32
C SER A 221 -18.00 7.13 -4.46
N ASN A 222 -18.54 6.00 -4.91
CA ASN A 222 -18.58 4.78 -4.10
C ASN A 222 -17.36 3.90 -4.34
N VAL A 223 -16.52 3.74 -3.31
CA VAL A 223 -15.29 2.95 -3.36
C VAL A 223 -15.34 1.85 -2.30
N VAL A 224 -14.82 0.68 -2.67
CA VAL A 224 -14.59 -0.43 -1.73
C VAL A 224 -13.11 -0.45 -1.41
N VAL A 225 -12.76 -0.09 -0.18
CA VAL A 225 -11.39 -0.18 0.35
C VAL A 225 -11.32 -1.36 1.29
N ARG A 226 -10.51 -2.35 0.96
CA ARG A 226 -10.44 -3.61 1.72
C ARG A 226 -9.33 -3.59 2.79
N SER A 227 -8.80 -2.40 3.07
CA SER A 227 -7.70 -2.08 4.01
C SER A 227 -8.16 -1.22 5.17
N VAL A 228 -7.57 -1.45 6.35
CA VAL A 228 -7.66 -0.54 7.50
C VAL A 228 -6.82 0.73 7.29
N VAL A 229 -5.91 0.71 6.31
CA VAL A 229 -4.73 1.56 6.36
C VAL A 229 -4.81 2.72 5.35
N THR A 230 -4.36 3.89 5.81
CA THR A 230 -4.38 5.19 5.11
C THR A 230 -3.95 5.17 3.62
N PRO A 231 -2.92 4.41 3.18
CA PRO A 231 -2.52 4.35 1.78
C PRO A 231 -3.62 3.96 0.79
N SER A 232 -4.58 3.10 1.18
CA SER A 232 -5.67 2.72 0.28
C SER A 232 -6.69 3.86 0.11
N LEU A 233 -6.90 4.69 1.13
CA LEU A 233 -7.69 5.91 1.04
C LEU A 233 -6.99 6.96 0.16
N VAL A 234 -5.66 7.08 0.32
CA VAL A 234 -4.82 7.94 -0.52
C VAL A 234 -4.91 7.51 -1.97
N GLU A 235 -4.79 6.21 -2.27
CA GLU A 235 -4.89 5.68 -3.64
C GLU A 235 -6.25 6.00 -4.26
N ALA A 236 -7.35 5.75 -3.55
CA ALA A 236 -8.70 6.06 -4.02
C ALA A 236 -8.85 7.55 -4.38
N MET A 237 -8.27 8.43 -3.56
CA MET A 237 -8.27 9.86 -3.83
C MET A 237 -7.32 10.26 -4.96
N GLN A 238 -6.14 9.67 -5.07
CA GLN A 238 -5.21 9.91 -6.18
C GLN A 238 -5.81 9.52 -7.53
N ILE A 239 -6.60 8.43 -7.58
CA ILE A 239 -7.37 8.06 -8.78
C ILE A 239 -8.34 9.17 -9.15
N PHE A 240 -9.06 9.71 -8.16
CA PHE A 240 -9.99 10.82 -8.37
C PHE A 240 -9.29 12.14 -8.75
N LEU A 241 -7.98 12.25 -8.54
CA LEU A 241 -7.17 13.42 -8.90
C LEU A 241 -6.54 13.35 -10.30
N LEU A 242 -6.60 12.21 -10.99
CA LEU A 242 -5.92 12.02 -12.29
C LEU A 242 -6.41 12.95 -13.41
N ASP A 243 -7.64 13.44 -13.31
CA ASP A 243 -8.23 14.42 -14.22
C ASP A 243 -7.68 15.85 -14.04
N VAL A 244 -7.12 16.17 -12.87
CA VAL A 244 -6.42 17.44 -12.57
C VAL A 244 -4.90 17.27 -12.65
N MET A 245 -4.41 16.10 -12.26
CA MET A 245 -2.99 15.75 -12.14
C MET A 245 -2.75 14.43 -12.89
N PRO A 246 -2.62 14.45 -14.22
CA PRO A 246 -2.52 13.23 -15.03
C PRO A 246 -1.22 12.43 -14.77
N ASP A 247 -0.16 13.11 -14.34
CA ASP A 247 1.17 12.53 -14.13
C ASP A 247 1.39 11.96 -12.73
N ILE A 248 0.33 11.83 -11.90
CA ILE A 248 0.46 11.22 -10.57
C ILE A 248 1.00 9.80 -10.72
N LYS A 249 2.15 9.55 -10.10
CA LYS A 249 2.67 8.20 -9.92
C LYS A 249 1.89 7.52 -8.80
N ILE A 250 0.81 6.83 -9.17
CA ILE A 250 0.08 5.96 -8.26
C ILE A 250 0.82 4.62 -8.19
N PRO A 251 1.44 4.27 -7.04
CA PRO A 251 2.13 2.99 -6.88
C PRO A 251 1.19 1.84 -7.25
N ASN A 252 1.68 0.83 -7.97
CA ASN A 252 0.94 -0.39 -8.32
C ASN A 252 -0.28 -0.23 -9.26
N ARG A 253 -0.44 0.92 -9.95
CA ARG A 253 -1.56 1.16 -10.89
C ARG A 253 -1.18 1.33 -12.36
N ASN A 254 0.06 1.71 -12.70
CA ASN A 254 0.50 1.81 -14.10
C ASN A 254 1.53 0.74 -14.44
N PRO A 255 1.13 -0.53 -14.58
CA PRO A 255 2.06 -1.54 -15.03
C PRO A 255 2.41 -1.30 -16.52
N LEU A 256 1.57 -0.62 -17.31
CA LEU A 256 1.84 -0.37 -18.74
C LEU A 256 2.77 0.83 -19.05
N SER A 257 3.63 1.25 -18.12
CA SER A 257 4.56 2.38 -18.36
C SER A 257 6.00 1.96 -18.63
N SER A 258 6.30 0.66 -18.60
CA SER A 258 7.61 0.10 -18.94
C SER A 258 7.44 -1.30 -19.54
N VAL A 259 8.45 -1.81 -20.24
CA VAL A 259 8.47 -3.18 -20.77
C VAL A 259 8.22 -4.20 -19.66
N ALA A 260 8.96 -4.09 -18.55
CA ALA A 260 8.83 -4.98 -17.39
C ALA A 260 7.43 -4.92 -16.76
N GLY A 261 6.87 -3.72 -16.66
CA GLY A 261 5.52 -3.57 -16.14
C GLY A 261 4.47 -4.16 -17.08
N ILE A 262 4.64 -4.07 -18.41
CA ILE A 262 3.74 -4.72 -19.38
C ILE A 262 3.77 -6.24 -19.17
N CYS A 263 4.97 -6.84 -19.10
CA CYS A 263 5.13 -8.28 -18.83
C CYS A 263 4.46 -8.70 -17.52
N ALA A 264 4.60 -7.91 -16.45
CA ALA A 264 3.96 -8.16 -15.16
C ALA A 264 2.43 -7.94 -15.18
N ALA A 265 1.92 -7.14 -16.13
CA ALA A 265 0.50 -6.84 -16.24
C ALA A 265 -0.30 -7.89 -17.00
N LEU A 266 0.35 -8.70 -17.83
CA LEU A 266 -0.33 -9.63 -18.74
C LEU A 266 -1.03 -10.72 -17.92
N SER A 267 -2.35 -10.78 -18.06
CA SER A 267 -3.20 -11.79 -17.43
C SER A 267 -3.17 -13.10 -18.22
N CYS A 268 -3.57 -14.20 -17.56
CA CYS A 268 -3.70 -15.51 -18.20
C CYS A 268 -4.58 -15.47 -19.46
N ASN A 269 -5.69 -14.72 -19.44
CA ASN A 269 -6.57 -14.57 -20.60
C ASN A 269 -5.89 -13.85 -21.77
N GLU A 270 -5.02 -12.88 -21.48
CA GLU A 270 -4.25 -12.14 -22.50
C GLU A 270 -3.15 -13.04 -23.08
N PHE A 271 -2.45 -13.83 -22.26
CA PHE A 271 -1.48 -14.81 -22.75
C PHE A 271 -2.13 -15.84 -23.68
N LEU A 272 -3.27 -16.42 -23.29
CA LEU A 272 -4.00 -17.37 -24.13
C LEU A 272 -4.51 -16.73 -25.44
N GLY A 273 -4.88 -15.45 -25.37
CA GLY A 273 -5.28 -14.68 -26.55
C GLY A 273 -4.12 -14.43 -27.51
N ILE A 274 -2.94 -14.08 -26.98
CA ILE A 274 -1.72 -13.85 -27.77
C ILE A 274 -1.22 -15.18 -28.38
N GLU A 275 -1.12 -16.24 -27.58
CA GLU A 275 -0.63 -17.56 -28.00
C GLU A 275 -1.40 -18.09 -29.23
N ARG A 276 -2.73 -17.93 -29.20
CA ARG A 276 -3.61 -18.41 -30.27
C ARG A 276 -3.29 -17.82 -31.65
N TYR A 277 -2.69 -16.63 -31.70
CA TYR A 277 -2.35 -15.94 -32.93
C TYR A 277 -0.84 -15.84 -33.15
N PHE A 278 -0.05 -16.54 -32.34
CA PHE A 278 1.39 -16.62 -32.49
C PHE A 278 1.74 -17.75 -33.48
N PRO A 279 2.37 -17.46 -34.63
CA PRO A 279 2.73 -18.48 -35.61
C PRO A 279 4.02 -19.20 -35.21
N ASP A 280 4.19 -20.45 -35.66
CA ASP A 280 5.39 -21.27 -35.42
C ASP A 280 6.69 -20.64 -35.97
N CYS A 281 6.56 -19.76 -36.97
CA CYS A 281 7.69 -19.04 -37.56
C CYS A 281 8.03 -17.72 -36.84
N GLY A 282 7.38 -17.43 -35.71
CA GLY A 282 7.52 -16.19 -34.96
C GLY A 282 6.93 -14.96 -35.65
N LEU A 283 6.93 -13.83 -34.93
CA LEU A 283 6.37 -12.56 -35.38
C LEU A 283 7.46 -11.54 -35.65
N ARG A 284 7.28 -10.73 -36.70
CA ARG A 284 8.11 -9.54 -36.94
C ARG A 284 7.65 -8.38 -36.07
N LYS A 285 8.55 -7.45 -35.75
CA LYS A 285 8.33 -6.29 -34.86
C LYS A 285 6.96 -5.63 -34.94
N VAL A 286 6.52 -5.26 -36.16
CA VAL A 286 5.24 -4.56 -36.37
C VAL A 286 4.04 -5.46 -36.06
N ASP A 287 4.12 -6.74 -36.45
CA ASP A 287 3.04 -7.69 -36.26
C ASP A 287 2.96 -8.16 -34.81
N PHE A 288 4.11 -8.32 -34.14
CA PHE A 288 4.23 -8.55 -32.70
C PHE A 288 3.54 -7.43 -31.91
N ALA A 289 3.94 -6.18 -32.12
CA ALA A 289 3.35 -5.05 -31.40
C ALA A 289 1.86 -4.88 -31.72
N ARG A 290 1.44 -5.13 -32.96
CA ARG A 290 0.02 -5.08 -33.34
C ARG A 290 -0.78 -6.15 -32.62
N LEU A 291 -0.28 -7.37 -32.51
CA LEU A 291 -0.96 -8.46 -31.80
C LEU A 291 -1.09 -8.15 -30.31
N LEU A 292 0.01 -7.80 -29.65
CA LEU A 292 0.00 -7.48 -28.22
C LEU A 292 -0.87 -6.26 -27.91
N LEU A 293 -0.78 -5.20 -28.72
CA LEU A 293 -1.64 -4.03 -28.57
C LEU A 293 -3.11 -4.39 -28.78
N TRP A 294 -3.42 -5.18 -29.81
CA TRP A 294 -4.80 -5.59 -30.08
C TRP A 294 -5.37 -6.37 -28.91
N GLU A 295 -4.61 -7.32 -28.35
CA GLU A 295 -5.06 -8.09 -27.20
C GLU A 295 -5.24 -7.21 -25.96
N LEU A 296 -4.27 -6.32 -25.67
CA LEU A 296 -4.36 -5.34 -24.59
C LEU A 296 -5.58 -4.40 -24.76
N LEU A 297 -5.89 -3.97 -25.97
CA LEU A 297 -7.06 -3.12 -26.24
C LEU A 297 -8.37 -3.90 -26.12
N ARG A 298 -8.38 -5.19 -26.51
CA ARG A 298 -9.53 -6.07 -26.42
C ARG A 298 -9.93 -6.36 -24.98
N THR A 299 -8.95 -6.61 -24.12
CA THR A 299 -9.16 -6.85 -22.69
C THR A 299 -9.29 -5.56 -21.88
N ARG A 300 -8.71 -4.44 -22.36
CA ARG A 300 -8.69 -3.13 -21.69
C ARG A 300 -9.18 -2.02 -22.64
N PRO A 301 -10.49 -1.98 -22.96
CA PRO A 301 -11.05 -1.04 -23.93
C PRO A 301 -10.85 0.45 -23.58
N GLY A 302 -10.60 0.79 -22.31
CA GLY A 302 -10.27 2.16 -21.88
C GLY A 302 -8.95 2.70 -22.45
N LEU A 303 -8.04 1.84 -22.94
CA LEU A 303 -6.81 2.29 -23.62
C LEU A 303 -7.08 3.02 -24.94
N LEU A 304 -8.21 2.76 -25.61
CA LEU A 304 -8.62 3.40 -26.86
C LEU A 304 -8.96 4.90 -26.69
N GLN A 305 -9.28 5.32 -25.47
CA GLN A 305 -9.74 6.69 -25.20
C GLN A 305 -8.57 7.69 -25.05
N HIS A 306 -7.35 7.20 -24.81
CA HIS A 306 -6.15 8.02 -24.64
C HIS A 306 -5.12 7.74 -25.74
N HIS A 307 -5.25 8.40 -26.89
CA HIS A 307 -4.37 8.25 -28.06
C HIS A 307 -2.88 8.39 -27.70
N GLY A 308 -2.51 9.32 -26.81
CA GLY A 308 -1.13 9.49 -26.34
C GLY A 308 -0.60 8.28 -25.56
N ARG A 309 -1.46 7.64 -24.75
CA ARG A 309 -1.11 6.44 -23.97
C ARG A 309 -0.97 5.21 -24.86
N ALA A 310 -1.87 5.03 -25.82
CA ALA A 310 -1.75 3.97 -26.82
C ALA A 310 -0.46 4.12 -27.63
N THR A 311 -0.09 5.35 -28.00
CA THR A 311 1.17 5.65 -28.69
C THR A 311 2.39 5.29 -27.85
N MET A 312 2.40 5.64 -26.56
CA MET A 312 3.46 5.26 -25.62
C MET A 312 3.59 3.73 -25.52
N ILE A 313 2.47 3.01 -25.42
CA ILE A 313 2.46 1.55 -25.35
C ILE A 313 3.04 0.95 -26.63
N VAL A 314 2.72 1.47 -27.82
CA VAL A 314 3.34 1.02 -29.07
C VAL A 314 4.87 1.17 -29.03
N GLY A 315 5.36 2.31 -28.52
CA GLY A 315 6.79 2.52 -28.31
C GLY A 315 7.41 1.46 -27.39
N LEU A 316 6.77 1.18 -26.26
CA LEU A 316 7.22 0.16 -25.31
C LEU A 316 7.14 -1.27 -25.88
N LEU A 317 6.15 -1.58 -26.72
CA LEU A 317 6.05 -2.89 -27.38
C LEU A 317 7.13 -3.07 -28.45
N PHE A 318 7.53 -1.98 -29.12
CA PHE A 318 8.69 -2.00 -30.01
C PHE A 318 9.99 -2.16 -29.24
N GLU A 319 10.14 -1.48 -28.11
CA GLU A 319 11.28 -1.65 -27.22
C GLU A 319 11.36 -3.09 -26.69
N MET A 320 10.22 -3.65 -26.27
CA MET A 320 10.09 -5.05 -25.85
C MET A 320 10.57 -6.02 -26.93
N PHE A 321 10.17 -5.80 -28.19
CA PHE A 321 10.62 -6.63 -29.30
C PHE A 321 12.14 -6.64 -29.43
N GLU A 322 12.77 -5.46 -29.42
CA GLU A 322 14.23 -5.34 -29.54
C GLU A 322 14.98 -5.95 -28.35
N GLN A 323 14.36 -5.97 -27.16
CA GLN A 323 14.93 -6.64 -25.98
C GLN A 323 14.84 -8.17 -26.04
N ILE A 324 13.90 -8.72 -26.83
CA ILE A 324 13.74 -10.17 -27.01
C ILE A 324 14.62 -10.65 -28.19
N ASP A 325 14.61 -9.94 -29.31
CA ASP A 325 15.38 -10.22 -30.53
C ASP A 325 16.87 -9.85 -30.38
N ILE A 326 17.53 -10.44 -29.38
CA ILE A 326 18.97 -10.24 -29.13
C ILE A 326 19.81 -10.89 -30.23
N ASN A 327 19.29 -11.97 -30.84
CA ASN A 327 19.97 -12.71 -31.89
C ASN A 327 19.96 -11.97 -33.26
N GLY A 328 19.09 -10.95 -33.40
CA GLY A 328 18.99 -10.08 -34.58
C GLY A 328 18.38 -10.76 -35.80
N ASP A 329 17.58 -11.81 -35.62
CA ASP A 329 16.89 -12.51 -36.71
C ASP A 329 15.61 -11.80 -37.17
N ALA A 330 15.28 -10.66 -36.53
CA ALA A 330 14.13 -9.80 -36.82
C ALA A 330 12.77 -10.49 -36.60
N VAL A 331 12.77 -11.56 -35.81
CA VAL A 331 11.62 -12.35 -35.44
C VAL A 331 11.64 -12.60 -33.93
N VAL A 332 10.46 -12.71 -33.32
CA VAL A 332 10.32 -13.17 -31.94
C VAL A 332 9.40 -14.37 -31.97
N ASP A 333 9.85 -15.51 -31.44
CA ASP A 333 9.00 -16.68 -31.26
C ASP A 333 8.26 -16.70 -29.91
N TRP A 334 7.37 -17.67 -29.73
CA TRP A 334 6.54 -17.77 -28.52
C TRP A 334 7.35 -18.13 -27.27
N GLU A 335 8.36 -19.00 -27.41
CA GLU A 335 9.20 -19.43 -26.29
C GLU A 335 10.10 -18.28 -25.82
N GLU A 336 10.67 -17.50 -26.74
CA GLU A 336 11.44 -16.30 -26.46
C GLU A 336 10.60 -15.25 -25.73
N PHE A 337 9.40 -14.95 -26.25
CA PHE A 337 8.49 -13.99 -25.64
C PHE A 337 8.06 -14.40 -24.22
N THR A 338 7.67 -15.65 -24.02
CA THR A 338 7.23 -16.14 -22.71
C THR A 338 8.37 -16.24 -21.71
N SER A 339 9.55 -16.72 -22.13
CA SER A 339 10.76 -16.77 -21.30
C SER A 339 11.19 -15.37 -20.86
N PHE A 340 11.13 -14.40 -21.78
CA PHE A 340 11.40 -13.00 -21.49
C PHE A 340 10.40 -12.40 -20.49
N CYS A 341 9.10 -12.67 -20.66
CA CYS A 341 8.07 -12.23 -19.72
C CYS A 341 8.27 -12.83 -18.33
N VAL A 342 8.67 -14.11 -18.24
CA VAL A 342 9.00 -14.76 -16.97
C VAL A 342 10.23 -14.10 -16.35
N ALA A 343 11.31 -13.90 -17.11
CA ALA A 343 12.54 -13.26 -16.64
C ALA A 343 12.28 -11.83 -16.12
N LEU A 344 11.56 -11.00 -16.87
CA LEU A 344 11.22 -9.64 -16.46
C LEU A 344 10.15 -9.57 -15.38
N GLY A 345 9.23 -10.53 -15.32
CA GLY A 345 8.25 -10.66 -14.24
C GLY A 345 8.93 -10.82 -12.87
N PHE A 346 10.08 -11.50 -12.82
CA PHE A 346 10.93 -11.54 -11.63
C PHE A 346 11.67 -10.22 -11.37
N VAL A 347 12.09 -9.49 -12.41
CA VAL A 347 12.80 -8.21 -12.30
C VAL A 347 11.89 -7.05 -11.87
N SER A 348 10.62 -7.03 -12.29
CA SER A 348 9.64 -5.97 -11.94
C SER A 348 9.24 -5.93 -10.46
N SER A 349 9.68 -6.92 -9.66
CA SER A 349 9.60 -6.90 -8.19
C SER A 349 10.72 -6.09 -7.52
N ARG A 350 11.64 -5.50 -8.31
CA ARG A 350 12.78 -4.70 -7.84
C ARG A 350 12.67 -3.27 -8.40
N VAL A 351 12.73 -2.27 -7.52
CA VAL A 351 12.88 -0.85 -7.88
C VAL A 351 14.27 -0.64 -8.53
N PRO A 352 14.41 0.15 -9.62
CA PRO A 352 15.67 0.25 -10.35
C PRO A 352 16.66 1.26 -9.73
N HIS A 353 17.95 0.97 -9.86
CA HIS A 353 19.03 1.96 -9.85
C HIS A 353 19.99 1.64 -11.00
N ASP A 354 20.47 2.70 -11.65
CA ASP A 354 21.14 2.74 -12.96
C ASP A 354 22.62 2.25 -12.95
N ASP A 355 23.07 1.97 -14.18
CA ASP A 355 24.42 1.99 -14.77
C ASP A 355 25.32 0.71 -14.80
N ASP A 356 25.32 0.11 -16.01
CA ASP A 356 26.43 -0.24 -16.92
C ASP A 356 27.70 -0.99 -16.45
N HIS A 357 27.94 -2.21 -17.00
CA HIS A 357 28.79 -2.45 -18.19
C HIS A 357 29.07 -3.96 -18.41
N ASP A 358 28.79 -4.40 -19.64
CA ASP A 358 29.47 -5.40 -20.49
C ASP A 358 30.37 -6.50 -19.88
N GLN A 359 30.06 -7.77 -20.18
CA GLN A 359 30.93 -8.59 -21.05
C GLN A 359 30.28 -9.91 -21.49
N GLU A 360 30.22 -10.08 -22.81
CA GLU A 360 30.01 -11.35 -23.51
C GLU A 360 31.13 -12.35 -23.19
N GLN A 361 30.77 -13.63 -23.00
CA GLN A 361 31.60 -14.71 -23.53
C GLN A 361 30.79 -15.98 -23.81
N ASN A 362 30.87 -16.35 -25.08
CA ASN A 362 30.28 -17.48 -25.77
C ASN A 362 31.08 -18.76 -25.49
N HIS A 363 30.43 -19.89 -25.18
CA HIS A 363 30.94 -21.23 -25.51
C HIS A 363 29.85 -22.32 -25.43
N GLY A 364 29.58 -22.95 -26.58
CA GLY A 364 29.84 -24.38 -26.76
C GLY A 364 28.71 -25.36 -26.43
N GLU A 365 28.13 -25.90 -27.51
CA GLU A 365 27.09 -26.93 -27.61
C GLU A 365 27.32 -28.27 -26.88
N ASN A 366 26.17 -28.98 -26.75
CA ASN A 366 25.95 -30.43 -26.75
C ASN A 366 26.11 -31.19 -25.42
N HIS A 367 25.00 -31.68 -24.88
CA HIS A 367 24.54 -33.05 -25.19
C HIS A 367 23.20 -33.38 -24.52
N ALA A 368 22.37 -34.08 -25.30
CA ALA A 368 21.10 -34.66 -24.94
C ALA A 368 21.16 -35.47 -23.62
N ALA A 369 20.27 -35.12 -22.69
CA ALA A 369 19.87 -35.97 -21.58
C ALA A 369 18.35 -36.19 -21.65
N PRO A 370 17.83 -37.40 -21.34
CA PRO A 370 16.41 -37.72 -21.48
C PRO A 370 15.56 -36.87 -20.52
N PRO A 371 14.28 -36.61 -20.84
CA PRO A 371 13.46 -35.71 -20.05
C PRO A 371 13.34 -36.25 -18.61
N ARG A 372 13.90 -35.47 -17.68
CA ARG A 372 13.73 -35.66 -16.24
C ARG A 372 12.24 -35.70 -15.95
N ASN A 373 11.79 -36.73 -15.23
CA ASN A 373 10.44 -36.91 -14.69
C ASN A 373 9.62 -35.62 -14.69
N LEU A 374 8.71 -35.49 -15.66
CA LEU A 374 7.86 -34.30 -15.78
C LEU A 374 7.02 -34.21 -14.50
N VAL A 375 7.38 -33.30 -13.60
CA VAL A 375 6.53 -32.95 -12.47
C VAL A 375 5.36 -32.18 -13.06
N ILE A 376 4.21 -32.84 -13.19
CA ILE A 376 3.00 -32.21 -13.68
C ILE A 376 2.41 -31.41 -12.51
N TYR A 377 2.60 -30.09 -12.55
CA TYR A 377 1.97 -29.18 -11.60
C TYR A 377 0.49 -29.06 -11.96
N ARG A 378 -0.38 -29.38 -11.00
CA ARG A 378 -1.82 -29.20 -11.14
C ARG A 378 -2.24 -28.02 -10.27
N GLN A 379 -2.83 -27.00 -10.89
CA GLN A 379 -3.48 -25.92 -10.17
C GLN A 379 -4.93 -26.32 -9.88
N GLU A 380 -5.28 -26.46 -8.60
CA GLU A 380 -6.66 -26.62 -8.17
C GLU A 380 -7.06 -25.42 -7.30
N PRO A 381 -8.19 -24.76 -7.58
CA PRO A 381 -8.72 -23.76 -6.66
C PRO A 381 -9.14 -24.45 -5.36
N LEU A 382 -8.55 -24.05 -4.22
CA LEU A 382 -9.02 -24.51 -2.92
C LEU A 382 -10.49 -24.08 -2.71
N SER A 383 -11.27 -25.01 -2.18
CA SER A 383 -12.74 -25.02 -2.09
C SER A 383 -13.40 -23.65 -1.88
N THR A 384 -14.35 -23.36 -2.76
CA THR A 384 -15.21 -22.18 -2.91
C THR A 384 -16.21 -21.90 -1.77
N GLY A 385 -15.85 -22.22 -0.52
CA GLY A 385 -16.69 -21.99 0.66
C GLY A 385 -16.36 -20.72 1.43
N ALA A 386 -15.11 -20.28 1.42
CA ALA A 386 -14.67 -19.03 2.04
C ALA A 386 -14.66 -17.90 1.01
N ALA A 387 -15.28 -16.76 1.34
CA ALA A 387 -15.24 -15.58 0.50
C ALA A 387 -13.77 -15.22 0.18
N ALA A 388 -13.45 -15.05 -1.09
CA ALA A 388 -12.11 -14.67 -1.54
C ALA A 388 -11.64 -13.44 -0.74
N ARG A 389 -10.64 -13.65 0.12
CA ARG A 389 -10.03 -12.55 0.88
C ARG A 389 -9.02 -11.85 -0.03
N THR A 390 -9.37 -10.65 -0.41
CA THR A 390 -8.46 -9.71 -1.07
C THR A 390 -7.54 -9.08 -0.05
N PHE A 391 -6.29 -8.92 -0.45
CA PHE A 391 -5.25 -8.31 0.36
C PHE A 391 -5.23 -6.80 0.08
N PRO A 392 -5.38 -5.95 1.12
CA PRO A 392 -5.34 -4.51 0.94
C PRO A 392 -4.03 -3.94 0.37
N TYR A 393 -2.95 -4.70 0.50
CA TYR A 393 -1.65 -4.38 -0.06
C TYR A 393 -1.15 -5.50 -0.94
N GLN A 394 -0.16 -5.16 -1.78
CA GLN A 394 0.60 -6.20 -2.45
C GLN A 394 1.17 -7.15 -1.40
N VAL A 395 0.80 -8.41 -1.52
CA VAL A 395 1.41 -9.48 -0.75
C VAL A 395 2.88 -9.51 -1.13
N ASN A 396 3.73 -9.09 -0.20
CA ASN A 396 5.16 -9.04 -0.40
C ASN A 396 5.77 -10.43 -0.19
N LYS A 397 5.29 -11.16 0.83
CA LYS A 397 5.72 -12.53 1.11
C LYS A 397 4.56 -13.40 1.56
N LEU A 398 4.57 -14.65 1.08
CA LEU A 398 3.81 -15.76 1.63
C LEU A 398 4.79 -16.74 2.26
N LYS A 399 4.57 -17.09 3.53
CA LYS A 399 5.40 -18.04 4.24
C LYS A 399 4.57 -19.11 4.91
N THR A 400 4.92 -20.36 4.64
CA THR A 400 4.34 -21.49 5.35
C THR A 400 5.13 -21.72 6.64
N PHE A 401 4.43 -21.92 7.74
CA PHE A 401 4.96 -22.38 9.02
C PHE A 401 4.47 -23.82 9.26
N PRO A 402 5.21 -24.85 8.78
CA PRO A 402 4.70 -26.21 8.72
C PRO A 402 4.32 -26.78 10.09
N GLN A 403 5.12 -26.51 11.12
CA GLN A 403 4.85 -27.00 12.48
C GLN A 403 3.61 -26.34 13.11
N LEU A 404 3.28 -25.11 12.71
CA LEU A 404 2.07 -24.44 13.15
C LEU A 404 0.85 -24.80 12.26
N LYS A 405 1.08 -25.43 11.10
CA LYS A 405 0.08 -25.61 10.03
C LYS A 405 -0.59 -24.28 9.68
N ARG A 406 0.24 -23.26 9.46
CA ARG A 406 -0.20 -21.90 9.14
C ARG A 406 0.48 -21.39 7.90
N VAL A 407 -0.21 -20.50 7.20
CA VAL A 407 0.36 -19.64 6.17
C VAL A 407 0.31 -18.22 6.71
N ALA A 408 1.47 -17.57 6.76
CA ALA A 408 1.63 -16.17 7.06
C ALA A 408 1.69 -15.36 5.77
N VAL A 409 0.89 -14.30 5.72
CA VAL A 409 0.89 -13.33 4.63
C VAL A 409 1.44 -12.02 5.18
N ILE A 410 2.50 -11.55 4.54
CA ILE A 410 3.17 -10.29 4.86
C ILE A 410 2.89 -9.31 3.74
N GLU A 411 2.29 -8.20 4.12
CA GLU A 411 1.83 -7.16 3.22
C GLU A 411 2.84 -6.00 3.20
N HIS A 412 3.07 -5.43 2.02
CA HIS A 412 3.95 -4.27 1.87
C HIS A 412 3.45 -3.09 2.73
N LYS A 413 4.36 -2.42 3.45
CA LYS A 413 4.07 -1.31 4.38
C LYS A 413 3.05 -1.65 5.48
N SER A 414 2.94 -2.93 5.84
CA SER A 414 2.06 -3.36 6.94
C SER A 414 2.86 -3.70 8.19
N PRO A 415 2.46 -3.23 9.38
CA PRO A 415 3.00 -3.71 10.66
C PRO A 415 2.41 -5.07 11.06
N ARG A 416 1.52 -5.64 10.23
CA ARG A 416 0.73 -6.83 10.56
C ARG A 416 1.13 -8.04 9.75
N ILE A 417 1.03 -9.20 10.38
CA ILE A 417 1.12 -10.50 9.70
C ILE A 417 -0.26 -11.13 9.75
N LEU A 418 -0.82 -11.44 8.59
CA LEU A 418 -2.09 -12.15 8.51
C LEU A 418 -1.84 -13.66 8.56
N MET A 419 -2.57 -14.37 9.42
CA MET A 419 -2.41 -15.81 9.61
C MET A 419 -3.61 -16.56 9.03
N PHE A 420 -3.30 -17.60 8.27
CA PHE A 420 -4.25 -18.49 7.63
C PHE A 420 -3.98 -19.93 8.02
N ASP A 421 -4.99 -20.78 7.94
CA ASP A 421 -4.77 -22.22 7.95
C ASP A 421 -4.22 -22.72 6.60
N MET A 422 -3.98 -24.03 6.49
CA MET A 422 -3.47 -24.64 5.26
C MET A 422 -4.49 -24.66 4.13
N ASP A 423 -5.78 -24.44 4.45
CA ASP A 423 -6.88 -24.37 3.49
C ASP A 423 -7.13 -22.92 3.02
N MET A 424 -6.23 -21.99 3.38
CA MET A 424 -6.31 -20.56 3.08
C MET A 424 -7.53 -19.85 3.70
N ASN A 425 -8.08 -20.38 4.80
CA ASN A 425 -9.03 -19.64 5.62
C ASN A 425 -8.28 -18.69 6.55
N PHE A 426 -8.73 -17.44 6.59
CA PHE A 426 -8.18 -16.47 7.53
C PHE A 426 -8.54 -16.83 8.97
N LEU A 427 -7.56 -16.69 9.86
CA LEU A 427 -7.74 -16.94 11.29
C LEU A 427 -7.70 -15.63 12.07
N HIS A 428 -6.56 -14.93 12.04
CA HIS A 428 -6.32 -13.73 12.83
C HIS A 428 -5.16 -12.92 12.25
N GLU A 429 -4.93 -11.73 12.81
CA GLU A 429 -3.78 -10.88 12.52
C GLU A 429 -2.87 -10.76 13.74
N LEU A 430 -1.57 -10.73 13.53
CA LEU A 430 -0.57 -10.39 14.54
C LEU A 430 -0.09 -8.96 14.29
N ASN A 431 -0.40 -8.05 15.20
CA ASN A 431 0.05 -6.67 15.13
C ASN A 431 1.42 -6.48 15.81
N CYS A 432 2.46 -6.26 15.01
CA CYS A 432 3.83 -6.19 15.52
C CYS A 432 4.17 -4.83 16.15
N SER A 433 3.30 -3.82 16.00
CA SER A 433 3.54 -2.47 16.53
C SER A 433 3.12 -2.28 17.98
N GLU A 434 2.34 -3.21 18.55
CA GLU A 434 1.78 -3.13 19.92
C GLU A 434 2.84 -2.98 21.02
N LYS A 435 4.08 -3.43 20.79
CA LYS A 435 5.15 -3.29 21.79
C LYS A 435 6.00 -2.03 21.69
N LEU A 436 6.12 -1.40 20.51
CA LEU A 436 6.77 -0.08 20.41
C LEU A 436 6.02 0.96 21.26
N ALA A 437 4.71 0.78 21.40
CA ALA A 437 3.85 1.48 22.33
C ALA A 437 4.19 1.25 23.83
N ALA A 438 4.77 0.09 24.18
CA ALA A 438 5.09 -0.29 25.56
C ALA A 438 6.53 0.05 25.99
N GLU A 439 7.51 0.12 25.07
CA GLU A 439 8.92 0.45 25.33
C GLU A 439 9.23 1.96 25.35
N LYS A 440 8.25 2.75 25.79
CA LYS A 440 8.28 4.22 25.87
C LYS A 440 9.63 4.79 26.33
N LYS A 441 10.32 5.53 25.45
CA LYS A 441 11.18 6.63 25.92
C LYS A 441 10.28 7.81 26.28
N VAL A 442 10.55 8.43 27.42
CA VAL A 442 9.82 9.62 27.89
C VAL A 442 9.97 10.72 26.84
N GLY A 443 8.91 10.96 26.05
CA GLY A 443 8.83 12.11 25.12
C GLY A 443 8.31 11.82 23.71
N GLU A 444 8.31 10.58 23.21
CA GLU A 444 7.84 10.26 21.85
C GLU A 444 6.33 9.95 21.81
N LYS A 445 5.62 10.51 20.82
CA LYS A 445 4.17 10.30 20.63
C LYS A 445 3.90 8.91 20.06
N GLN A 446 2.99 8.20 20.69
CA GLN A 446 2.65 6.80 20.43
C GLN A 446 2.13 6.53 19.00
N GLN A 447 1.58 7.53 18.30
CA GLN A 447 0.97 7.37 16.98
C GLN A 447 1.99 7.35 15.82
N ASP A 448 3.06 8.15 15.88
CA ASP A 448 4.03 8.28 14.76
C ASP A 448 4.91 7.03 14.57
N VAL A 449 5.07 6.23 15.63
CA VAL A 449 5.84 4.97 15.63
C VAL A 449 4.98 3.79 15.17
N LEU A 450 3.66 3.83 15.44
CA LEU A 450 2.71 2.77 15.06
C LEU A 450 2.47 2.73 13.54
N ASP A 451 2.54 3.88 12.86
CA ASP A 451 2.26 4.04 11.41
C ASP A 451 3.50 3.92 10.50
N SER A 452 4.70 3.73 11.06
CA SER A 452 5.97 3.63 10.29
C SER A 452 6.64 2.25 10.32
N LEU A 453 6.15 1.31 11.14
CA LEU A 453 6.70 -0.03 11.20
C LEU A 453 6.19 -0.87 10.03
N GLU A 454 7.12 -1.41 9.24
CA GLU A 454 6.83 -2.37 8.18
C GLU A 454 7.45 -3.71 8.55
N VAL A 455 6.67 -4.78 8.49
CA VAL A 455 7.17 -6.15 8.58
C VAL A 455 7.78 -6.55 7.25
N LEU A 456 9.07 -6.88 7.26
CA LEU A 456 9.84 -7.22 6.06
C LEU A 456 9.92 -8.73 5.86
N ASP A 457 9.98 -9.47 6.96
CA ASP A 457 10.00 -10.93 6.95
C ASP A 457 9.61 -11.51 8.30
N ALA A 458 9.14 -12.75 8.32
CA ALA A 458 8.83 -13.49 9.53
C ALA A 458 9.20 -14.96 9.38
N GLU A 459 9.60 -15.60 10.47
CA GLU A 459 9.98 -17.01 10.44
C GLU A 459 9.57 -17.69 11.74
N HIS A 460 8.98 -18.89 11.64
CA HIS A 460 8.76 -19.73 12.79
C HIS A 460 10.05 -20.44 13.22
N VAL A 461 10.39 -20.29 14.49
CA VAL A 461 11.49 -20.95 15.19
C VAL A 461 10.90 -22.07 16.06
N PRO A 462 10.85 -23.32 15.57
CA PRO A 462 10.12 -24.39 16.26
C PRO A 462 10.69 -24.73 17.63
N LEU A 463 12.01 -24.63 17.79
CA LEU A 463 12.70 -24.92 19.06
C LEU A 463 12.23 -24.04 20.22
N ARG A 464 11.76 -22.83 19.91
CA ARG A 464 11.27 -21.85 20.88
C ARG A 464 9.75 -21.69 20.85
N ASN A 465 9.08 -22.39 19.94
CA ASN A 465 7.70 -22.12 19.58
C ASN A 465 7.45 -20.61 19.47
N ALA A 466 8.25 -19.95 18.64
CA ALA A 466 8.29 -18.49 18.55
C ALA A 466 8.38 -18.02 17.09
N LEU A 467 7.89 -16.82 16.81
CA LEU A 467 8.10 -16.12 15.55
C LEU A 467 9.24 -15.12 15.69
N ALA A 468 10.20 -15.18 14.77
CA ALA A 468 11.19 -14.14 14.56
C ALA A 468 10.71 -13.23 13.44
N ILE A 469 10.60 -11.92 13.70
CA ILE A 469 9.99 -10.96 12.79
C ILE A 469 10.99 -9.83 12.55
N ALA A 470 11.42 -9.66 11.30
CA ALA A 470 12.26 -8.56 10.85
C ALA A 470 11.39 -7.38 10.41
N SER A 471 11.75 -6.19 10.88
CA SER A 471 10.99 -4.97 10.64
C SER A 471 11.86 -3.79 10.19
N SER A 472 11.21 -2.76 9.62
CA SER A 472 11.85 -1.53 9.13
C SER A 472 12.60 -0.73 10.21
N ASP A 473 12.35 -0.99 11.49
CA ASP A 473 13.09 -0.44 12.63
C ASP A 473 14.49 -1.09 12.82
N LEU A 474 14.95 -1.83 11.81
CA LEU A 474 16.27 -2.47 11.70
C LEU A 474 16.51 -3.58 12.73
N CYS A 475 15.45 -4.11 13.32
CA CYS A 475 15.54 -5.07 14.40
C CYS A 475 14.73 -6.33 14.12
N ILE A 476 15.03 -7.39 14.89
CA ILE A 476 14.26 -8.62 14.87
C ILE A 476 13.54 -8.75 16.20
N SER A 477 12.22 -8.75 16.15
CA SER A 477 11.38 -9.05 17.32
C SER A 477 11.12 -10.54 17.42
N LEU A 478 11.10 -11.07 18.65
CA LEU A 478 10.80 -12.46 18.97
C LEU A 478 9.48 -12.53 19.72
N TRP A 479 8.57 -13.36 19.23
CA TRP A 479 7.22 -13.52 19.76
C TRP A 479 6.95 -14.98 20.06
N SER A 480 6.82 -15.34 21.34
CA SER A 480 6.34 -16.66 21.73
C SER A 480 4.92 -16.88 21.24
N VAL A 481 4.70 -18.04 20.63
CA VAL A 481 3.40 -18.51 20.21
C VAL A 481 2.77 -19.23 21.39
N ILE A 482 1.71 -18.65 21.96
CA ILE A 482 0.91 -19.32 23.00
C ILE A 482 -0.18 -20.15 22.31
N ASP A 483 -0.91 -19.52 21.39
CA ASP A 483 -1.92 -20.18 20.59
C ASP A 483 -2.08 -19.50 19.21
N ALA A 484 -1.57 -20.16 18.18
CA ALA A 484 -1.66 -19.71 16.78
C ALA A 484 -3.03 -19.99 16.14
N THR A 485 -4.01 -20.56 16.84
CA THR A 485 -5.39 -20.70 16.34
C THR A 485 -6.21 -19.44 16.61
N VAL A 486 -6.02 -18.81 17.77
CA VAL A 486 -6.76 -17.61 18.21
C VAL A 486 -5.92 -16.33 18.15
N GLY A 487 -4.65 -16.44 17.75
CA GLY A 487 -3.75 -15.30 17.63
C GLY A 487 -3.16 -14.80 18.94
N SER A 488 -2.92 -15.70 19.90
CA SER A 488 -2.27 -15.37 21.15
C SER A 488 -0.75 -15.47 21.03
N TYR A 489 -0.09 -14.31 21.06
CA TYR A 489 1.37 -14.18 21.01
C TYR A 489 1.87 -13.31 22.17
N VAL A 490 3.05 -13.65 22.68
CA VAL A 490 3.71 -12.89 23.74
C VAL A 490 5.07 -12.45 23.24
N PHE A 491 5.35 -11.16 23.30
CA PHE A 491 6.68 -10.68 22.97
C PHE A 491 7.71 -11.14 24.00
N ASN A 492 8.82 -11.68 23.52
CA ASN A 492 9.87 -12.25 24.34
C ASN A 492 11.22 -11.56 24.23
N GLY A 493 11.49 -10.79 23.18
CA GLY A 493 12.82 -10.17 23.05
C GLY A 493 13.02 -9.44 21.73
N LYS A 494 14.10 -8.67 21.68
CA LYS A 494 14.56 -7.96 20.49
C LYS A 494 16.02 -8.31 20.23
N LEU A 495 16.34 -8.68 19.00
CA LEU A 495 17.71 -8.86 18.54
C LEU A 495 18.08 -7.60 17.74
N VAL A 496 19.13 -6.92 18.19
CA VAL A 496 19.71 -5.78 17.49
C VAL A 496 21.02 -6.24 16.88
N GLY A 497 21.00 -6.43 15.56
CA GLY A 497 22.17 -6.82 14.80
C GLY A 497 23.09 -5.64 14.50
N ARG A 498 24.25 -5.94 13.92
CA ARG A 498 25.21 -4.92 13.46
C ARG A 498 24.75 -4.15 12.21
N PHE A 499 23.71 -4.64 11.53
CA PHE A 499 23.17 -4.10 10.29
C PHE A 499 21.68 -4.49 10.14
N PRO A 500 20.90 -3.79 9.29
CA PRO A 500 19.47 -4.03 9.09
C PRO A 500 19.13 -5.47 8.70
N ALA A 501 18.14 -6.06 9.36
CA ALA A 501 17.58 -7.36 8.99
C ALA A 501 16.44 -7.15 7.98
N LEU A 502 16.64 -7.50 6.71
CA LEU A 502 15.57 -7.52 5.69
C LEU A 502 14.99 -8.92 5.50
N PHE A 503 15.74 -9.93 5.94
CA PHE A 503 15.45 -11.34 5.73
C PHE A 503 15.80 -12.15 6.99
N VAL A 504 14.87 -13.03 7.38
CA VAL A 504 15.07 -14.00 8.47
C VAL A 504 14.67 -15.40 8.03
N ARG A 505 15.49 -16.39 8.40
CA ARG A 505 15.25 -17.80 8.07
C ARG A 505 15.76 -18.70 9.17
N TRP A 506 14.96 -19.68 9.58
CA TRP A 506 15.35 -20.63 10.60
C TRP A 506 16.01 -21.80 9.90
N CYS A 507 17.28 -22.04 10.21
CA CYS A 507 17.99 -23.21 9.76
C CYS A 507 17.81 -24.32 10.81
N PRO A 508 17.14 -25.42 10.48
CA PRO A 508 16.97 -26.56 11.38
C PRO A 508 18.33 -27.22 11.72
N PRO A 509 18.37 -28.28 12.55
CA PRO A 509 19.58 -29.06 12.72
C PRO A 509 20.13 -29.53 11.36
N PRO A 510 21.46 -29.50 11.15
CA PRO A 510 22.51 -29.36 12.17
C PRO A 510 22.85 -27.92 12.60
N LEU A 511 22.50 -26.89 11.82
CA LEU A 511 22.92 -25.51 12.12
C LEU A 511 22.24 -24.97 13.39
N LYS A 512 20.91 -25.18 13.54
CA LYS A 512 20.13 -24.67 14.67
C LYS A 512 20.36 -23.18 14.95
N ARG A 513 20.34 -22.36 13.91
CA ARG A 513 20.53 -20.91 14.01
C ARG A 513 19.45 -20.17 13.22
N LEU A 514 19.13 -18.97 13.69
CA LEU A 514 18.39 -18.01 12.88
C LEU A 514 19.39 -17.27 11.98
N PHE A 515 19.24 -17.49 10.68
CA PHE A 515 19.97 -16.80 9.63
C PHE A 515 19.33 -15.44 9.38
N VAL A 516 20.16 -14.40 9.35
CA VAL A 516 19.74 -13.01 9.19
C VAL A 516 20.64 -12.33 8.17
N ALA A 517 20.02 -11.75 7.14
CA ALA A 517 20.70 -10.96 6.12
C ALA A 517 19.87 -9.72 5.76
N GLY A 518 20.52 -8.69 5.22
CA GLY A 518 19.81 -7.48 4.79
C GLY A 518 20.70 -6.26 4.55
N GLY A 519 20.09 -5.24 3.96
CA GLY A 519 20.71 -3.96 3.62
C GLY A 519 21.65 -4.05 2.40
N SER A 520 22.54 -3.07 2.29
CA SER A 520 23.62 -3.02 1.30
C SER A 520 24.86 -3.82 1.75
N THR A 521 24.69 -4.76 2.67
CA THR A 521 25.81 -5.53 3.25
C THR A 521 25.85 -6.94 2.68
N GLU A 522 27.05 -7.42 2.40
CA GLU A 522 27.36 -8.81 2.01
C GLU A 522 27.49 -9.76 3.21
N GLN A 523 27.22 -9.27 4.42
CA GLN A 523 27.41 -10.00 5.67
C GLN A 523 26.16 -10.77 6.07
N VAL A 524 26.38 -11.93 6.68
CA VAL A 524 25.32 -12.76 7.28
C VAL A 524 25.53 -12.84 8.78
N GLN A 525 24.45 -12.71 9.53
CA GLN A 525 24.42 -13.02 10.96
C GLN A 525 23.74 -14.36 11.21
N LEU A 526 24.38 -15.19 12.03
CA LEU A 526 23.83 -16.42 12.58
C LEU A 526 23.58 -16.22 14.08
N TRP A 527 22.30 -16.26 14.46
CA TRP A 527 21.89 -16.08 15.84
C TRP A 527 21.60 -17.41 16.51
N ASP A 528 22.23 -17.60 17.67
CA ASP A 528 21.89 -18.67 18.59
C ASP A 528 20.72 -18.23 19.48
N LEU A 529 19.59 -18.92 19.31
CA LEU A 529 18.38 -18.66 20.09
C LEU A 529 18.20 -19.65 21.24
N GLU A 530 19.16 -20.55 21.51
CA GLU A 530 19.13 -21.51 22.64
C GLU A 530 19.39 -20.88 24.01
N VAL A 531 19.88 -19.64 24.05
CA VAL A 531 20.00 -18.88 25.30
C VAL A 531 18.62 -18.33 25.72
N PRO A 532 18.19 -18.49 26.98
CA PRO A 532 16.91 -17.98 27.44
C PRO A 532 16.85 -16.44 27.42
N MET A 533 15.76 -15.87 26.90
CA MET A 533 15.58 -14.41 26.73
C MET A 533 14.48 -13.79 27.60
N HIS A 534 14.25 -14.30 28.81
CA HIS A 534 13.30 -13.70 29.75
C HIS A 534 13.89 -12.46 30.45
N ALA A 535 13.02 -11.57 30.93
CA ALA A 535 13.41 -10.34 31.62
C ALA A 535 14.37 -10.64 32.79
N GLY A 536 15.59 -10.10 32.72
CA GLY A 536 16.66 -10.33 33.70
C GLY A 536 17.69 -11.40 33.31
N ALA A 537 17.52 -12.11 32.19
CA ALA A 537 18.57 -12.98 31.64
C ALA A 537 19.70 -12.15 31.01
N ALA A 538 20.90 -12.74 30.94
CA ALA A 538 22.01 -12.16 30.18
C ALA A 538 21.59 -11.97 28.71
N PRO A 539 22.01 -10.88 28.04
CA PRO A 539 21.73 -10.69 26.63
C PRO A 539 22.24 -11.89 25.82
N PRO A 540 21.58 -12.23 24.69
CA PRO A 540 22.08 -13.28 23.81
C PRO A 540 23.55 -13.04 23.44
N PRO A 541 24.32 -14.12 23.21
CA PRO A 541 25.64 -13.98 22.64
C PRO A 541 25.54 -13.19 21.33
N PRO A 542 26.56 -12.37 21.01
CA PRO A 542 26.58 -11.66 19.75
C PRO A 542 26.48 -12.66 18.57
N PRO A 543 25.84 -12.27 17.47
CA PRO A 543 25.69 -13.17 16.33
C PRO A 543 27.06 -13.57 15.79
N MET A 544 27.18 -14.83 15.37
CA MET A 544 28.30 -15.25 14.54
C MET A 544 28.14 -14.63 13.15
N LEU A 545 29.25 -14.18 12.57
CA LEU A 545 29.27 -13.76 11.18
C LEU A 545 29.72 -14.93 10.32
N LEU A 546 28.96 -15.22 9.27
CA LEU A 546 29.40 -16.15 8.25
C LEU A 546 30.62 -15.54 7.53
N PRO A 547 31.64 -16.35 7.15
CA PRO A 547 32.73 -15.85 6.32
C PRO A 547 32.23 -15.12 5.07
N ARG A 548 32.99 -14.14 4.58
CA ARG A 548 32.67 -13.49 3.31
C ARG A 548 32.87 -14.48 2.17
N SER A 549 31.79 -14.82 1.46
CA SER A 549 31.86 -15.53 0.18
C SER A 549 31.22 -14.74 -0.97
N HIS A 550 30.22 -13.92 -0.65
CA HIS A 550 29.48 -13.11 -1.60
C HIS A 550 30.04 -11.69 -1.63
N THR A 551 30.02 -11.07 -2.82
CA THR A 551 30.46 -9.68 -3.06
C THR A 551 29.28 -8.71 -3.11
N GLU A 552 28.06 -9.24 -3.08
CA GLU A 552 26.83 -8.45 -3.04
C GLU A 552 25.86 -8.97 -1.96
N ARG A 553 24.71 -8.30 -1.85
CA ARG A 553 23.66 -8.66 -0.89
C ARG A 553 23.13 -10.07 -1.17
N ILE A 554 22.86 -10.80 -0.10
CA ILE A 554 22.28 -12.14 -0.18
C ILE A 554 20.77 -12.04 -0.35
N ALA A 555 20.23 -12.80 -1.31
CA ALA A 555 18.81 -12.83 -1.63
C ALA A 555 18.06 -13.89 -0.82
N VAL A 556 18.68 -15.05 -0.60
CA VAL A 556 18.03 -16.20 0.06
C VAL A 556 19.06 -17.13 0.71
N CYS A 557 18.61 -17.83 1.75
CA CYS A 557 19.29 -18.95 2.37
C CYS A 557 18.36 -20.16 2.36
N LEU A 558 18.89 -21.31 1.97
CA LEU A 558 18.18 -22.58 1.92
C LEU A 558 18.99 -23.66 2.64
N ASP A 559 18.36 -24.29 3.63
CA ASP A 559 18.87 -25.53 4.22
C ASP A 559 18.69 -26.69 3.23
N ILE A 560 19.72 -27.52 3.05
CA ILE A 560 19.64 -28.70 2.19
C ILE A 560 19.28 -29.91 3.07
N PRO A 561 18.03 -30.42 3.01
CA PRO A 561 17.56 -31.44 3.95
C PRO A 561 18.42 -32.69 3.95
N GLU A 562 18.59 -33.31 5.12
CA GLU A 562 19.38 -34.54 5.32
C GLU A 562 20.88 -34.42 4.97
N THR A 563 21.39 -33.18 4.85
CA THR A 563 22.81 -32.91 4.60
C THR A 563 23.36 -31.89 5.61
N PRO A 564 24.69 -31.82 5.80
CA PRO A 564 25.31 -30.74 6.56
C PRO A 564 25.45 -29.46 5.74
N TYR A 565 24.70 -29.29 4.65
CA TYR A 565 24.91 -28.17 3.73
C TYR A 565 23.80 -27.13 3.81
N VAL A 566 24.21 -25.87 3.73
CA VAL A 566 23.33 -24.71 3.56
C VAL A 566 23.75 -23.99 2.30
N ALA A 567 22.79 -23.56 1.48
CA ALA A 567 23.05 -22.79 0.28
C ALA A 567 22.64 -21.32 0.50
N THR A 568 23.50 -20.39 0.07
CA THR A 568 23.16 -18.97 -0.03
C THR A 568 23.25 -18.54 -1.49
N ALA A 569 22.27 -17.76 -1.95
CA ALA A 569 22.31 -17.14 -3.27
C ALA A 569 22.32 -15.63 -3.14
N SER A 570 23.11 -14.97 -3.98
CA SER A 570 23.41 -13.54 -3.91
C SER A 570 23.13 -12.86 -5.24
N PHE A 571 23.09 -11.53 -5.19
CA PHE A 571 22.97 -10.69 -6.39
C PHE A 571 24.26 -10.66 -7.21
N ASP A 572 25.39 -11.12 -6.67
CA ASP A 572 26.66 -11.33 -7.41
C ASP A 572 26.63 -12.50 -8.42
N HIS A 573 25.45 -13.02 -8.72
CA HIS A 573 25.21 -14.14 -9.63
C HIS A 573 25.82 -15.47 -9.18
N THR A 574 26.21 -15.61 -7.91
CA THR A 574 26.77 -16.86 -7.37
C THR A 574 25.86 -17.52 -6.34
N ILE A 575 26.05 -18.84 -6.20
CA ILE A 575 25.50 -19.65 -5.11
C ILE A 575 26.69 -20.20 -4.33
N THR A 576 26.73 -19.94 -3.03
CA THR A 576 27.72 -20.55 -2.14
C THR A 576 27.09 -21.69 -1.36
N ILE A 577 27.77 -22.84 -1.33
CA ILE A 577 27.40 -23.99 -0.48
C ILE A 577 28.31 -24.00 0.74
N TRP A 578 27.70 -24.03 1.91
CA TRP A 578 28.34 -24.00 3.21
C TRP A 578 28.24 -25.36 3.86
N GLU A 579 29.35 -25.91 4.34
CA GLU A 579 29.35 -27.08 5.21
C GLU A 579 29.23 -26.66 6.67
N THR A 580 28.23 -27.19 7.36
CA THR A 580 28.04 -27.03 8.80
C THR A 580 28.92 -28.05 9.52
N VAL A 581 30.11 -27.62 9.91
CA VAL A 581 30.98 -28.44 10.76
C VAL A 581 30.60 -28.19 12.22
N ALA A 582 30.15 -29.23 12.92
CA ALA A 582 29.97 -29.14 14.36
C ALA A 582 31.33 -28.81 14.98
N GLY A 583 31.44 -27.64 15.62
CA GLY A 583 32.67 -27.28 16.33
C GLY A 583 32.94 -28.35 17.38
N THR A 584 34.02 -29.12 17.22
CA THR A 584 34.65 -29.77 18.37
C THR A 584 34.93 -28.68 19.38
N ASN A 585 34.31 -28.76 20.57
CA ASN A 585 34.71 -27.98 21.72
C ASN A 585 36.19 -28.27 22.03
N SER A 586 37.11 -27.57 21.35
CA SER A 586 38.46 -27.40 21.84
C SER A 586 38.37 -26.36 22.94
N ALA A 587 38.23 -26.86 24.16
CA ALA A 587 38.56 -26.11 25.35
C ALA A 587 39.96 -25.49 25.18
N LEU A 588 40.02 -24.16 25.33
CA LEU A 588 41.19 -23.43 25.80
C LEU A 588 40.69 -22.39 26.81
#